data_AF-A0A957CMT5-F1
#
_entry.id   AF-A0A957CMT5-F1
#
_cell.length_a   1.000
_cell.length_b   1.000
_cell.length_c   1.000
_cell.angle_alpha   90.00
_cell.angle_beta   90.00
_cell.angle_gamma   90.00
#
_symmetry.space_group_name_H-M   'P 1'
#
loop_
_entity.id
_entity.type
_entity.pdbx_description
1 polymer ?
#
loop_
_entity_poly.entity_id
_entity_poly.type
_entity_poly.pdbx_seq_one_letter_code
_entity_poly.pdbx_strand_id
1 'polypeptide(L)'
;MKFDVTLLAHDLNEMATYAETAESLGFDGIWTAETSHDPFLPLVLAAEHSRRINLGTAIAVAFPRSPAILAHMAWDLARYSRGRFVLGLGPQVKAHNVLRLGVKWEKPIKKLRETILAIRAFWDCWQNDKPLDFVGEFFKLQLMTPFFNPGPHEWPQVPIYIAAVNAQMLRLAGEVCDGV
;
A
#
# COMPACT_ATOMS: atom_id res chain seq x y z
N MET A 1 17.63 6.16 16.42
CA MET A 1 16.78 4.96 16.33
C MET A 1 15.37 5.45 16.03
N LYS A 2 14.65 4.81 15.10
CA LYS A 2 13.27 5.18 14.78
C LYS A 2 12.30 4.35 15.61
N PHE A 3 11.18 4.94 16.01
CA PHE A 3 10.12 4.28 16.77
C PHE A 3 8.77 4.54 16.12
N ASP A 4 8.07 3.47 15.76
CA ASP A 4 6.76 3.55 15.14
C ASP A 4 5.69 2.98 16.08
N VAL A 5 4.43 3.31 15.81
CA VAL A 5 3.26 2.78 16.52
C VAL A 5 2.29 2.12 15.54
N THR A 6 1.75 0.97 15.92
CA THR A 6 0.65 0.32 15.18
C THR A 6 -0.67 0.63 15.86
N LEU A 7 -1.63 1.14 15.10
CA LEU A 7 -2.96 1.50 15.56
C LEU A 7 -3.99 0.61 14.87
N LEU A 8 -4.66 -0.23 15.65
CA LEU A 8 -5.87 -0.93 15.23
C LEU A 8 -7.04 0.05 15.37
N ALA A 9 -7.21 0.91 14.37
CA ALA A 9 -8.24 1.95 14.37
C ALA A 9 -9.64 1.31 14.34
N HIS A 10 -10.29 1.24 15.50
CA HIS A 10 -11.64 0.72 15.64
C HIS A 10 -12.71 1.80 15.41
N ASP A 11 -12.40 3.06 15.75
CA ASP A 11 -13.22 4.23 15.47
C ASP A 11 -12.39 5.26 14.70
N LEU A 12 -12.91 5.69 13.55
CA LEU A 12 -12.27 6.72 12.72
C LEU A 12 -12.30 8.10 13.38
N ASN A 13 -13.28 8.38 14.25
CA ASN A 13 -13.38 9.66 14.94
C ASN A 13 -12.18 9.92 15.87
N GLU A 14 -11.52 8.87 16.35
CA GLU A 14 -10.36 8.98 17.24
C GLU A 14 -9.04 9.19 16.49
N MET A 15 -9.01 8.98 15.17
CA MET A 15 -7.75 8.98 14.42
C MET A 15 -7.03 10.32 14.41
N ALA A 16 -7.78 11.43 14.42
CA ALA A 16 -7.19 12.76 14.57
C ALA A 16 -6.38 12.86 15.87
N THR A 17 -6.98 12.46 16.99
CA THR A 17 -6.34 12.51 18.30
C THR A 17 -5.14 11.57 18.37
N TYR A 18 -5.25 10.36 17.81
CA TYR A 18 -4.14 9.41 17.78
C TYR A 18 -2.96 9.93 16.95
N ALA A 19 -3.23 10.54 15.79
CA ALA A 19 -2.17 11.07 14.93
C ALA A 19 -1.41 12.23 15.57
N GLU A 20 -2.14 13.20 16.13
CA GLU A 20 -1.56 14.33 16.85
C GLU A 20 -0.76 13.88 18.06
N THR A 21 -1.29 12.93 18.83
CA THR A 21 -0.64 12.39 20.02
C THR A 21 0.66 11.66 19.66
N ALA A 22 0.62 10.75 18.68
CA ALA A 22 1.79 10.00 18.25
C ALA A 22 2.91 10.94 17.75
N GLU A 23 2.56 11.95 16.94
CA GLU A 23 3.54 12.93 16.47
C GLU A 23 4.10 13.80 17.62
N SER A 24 3.28 14.16 18.61
CA SER A 24 3.72 14.95 19.77
C SER A 24 4.67 14.18 20.71
N LEU A 25 4.49 12.85 20.79
CA LEU A 25 5.34 11.95 21.56
C LEU A 25 6.64 11.60 20.82
N GLY A 26 6.78 12.00 19.56
CA GLY A 26 7.99 11.80 18.77
C GLY A 26 8.07 10.45 18.07
N PHE A 27 6.94 9.77 17.82
CA PHE A 27 6.94 8.59 16.94
C PHE A 27 7.27 8.99 15.50
N ASP A 28 7.99 8.12 14.80
CA ASP A 28 8.42 8.29 13.42
C ASP A 28 7.39 7.79 12.40
N GLY A 29 6.48 6.91 12.81
CA GLY A 29 5.49 6.28 11.93
C GLY A 29 4.23 5.79 12.64
N ILE A 30 3.10 5.88 11.93
CA ILE A 30 1.82 5.26 12.28
C ILE A 30 1.51 4.18 11.26
N TRP A 31 1.22 2.98 11.76
CA TRP A 31 0.86 1.83 10.94
C TRP A 31 -0.55 1.34 11.24
N THR A 32 -1.37 1.09 10.22
CA THR A 32 -2.73 0.53 10.36
C THR A 32 -2.80 -0.84 9.70
N ALA A 33 -3.69 -1.72 10.15
CA ALA A 33 -3.74 -3.10 9.65
C ALA A 33 -5.15 -3.49 9.18
N GLU A 34 -5.21 -4.21 8.07
CA GLU A 34 -6.46 -4.73 7.53
C GLU A 34 -6.90 -5.99 8.29
N THR A 35 -7.70 -5.76 9.33
CA THR A 35 -8.24 -6.79 10.21
C THR A 35 -9.76 -6.74 10.19
N SER A 36 -10.37 -6.00 11.11
CA SER A 36 -11.81 -5.75 11.18
C SER A 36 -12.24 -4.55 10.35
N HIS A 37 -11.29 -3.69 9.96
CA HIS A 37 -11.54 -2.42 9.26
C HIS A 37 -10.58 -2.23 8.08
N ASP A 38 -10.91 -1.29 7.19
CA ASP A 38 -10.06 -0.87 6.07
C ASP A 38 -8.76 -0.22 6.57
N PRO A 39 -7.60 -0.50 5.97
CA PRO A 39 -6.33 0.03 6.45
C PRO A 39 -6.02 1.44 5.93
N PHE A 40 -6.66 1.92 4.85
CA PHE A 40 -6.31 3.19 4.20
C PHE A 40 -7.09 4.37 4.80
N LEU A 41 -8.39 4.20 5.07
CA LEU A 41 -9.23 5.25 5.64
C LEU A 41 -8.66 5.92 6.91
N PRO A 42 -8.20 5.17 7.94
CA PRO A 42 -7.58 5.79 9.11
C PRO A 42 -6.29 6.57 8.78
N LEU A 43 -5.56 6.18 7.73
CA LEU A 43 -4.33 6.88 7.32
C LEU A 43 -4.62 8.18 6.57
N VAL A 44 -5.76 8.32 5.89
CA VAL A 44 -6.19 9.61 5.33
C VAL A 44 -6.43 10.62 6.46
N LEU A 45 -7.12 10.20 7.52
CA LEU A 45 -7.35 11.05 8.70
C LEU A 45 -6.04 11.35 9.44
N ALA A 46 -5.17 10.35 9.60
CA ALA A 46 -3.86 10.59 10.18
C ALA A 46 -3.03 11.55 9.31
N ALA A 47 -3.10 11.46 7.98
CA ALA A 47 -2.42 12.39 7.07
C ALA A 47 -2.90 13.82 7.22
N GLU A 48 -4.21 14.04 7.34
CA GLU A 48 -4.81 15.36 7.53
C GLU A 48 -4.39 16.00 8.87
N HIS A 49 -4.32 15.20 9.93
CA HIS A 49 -4.06 15.65 11.30
C HIS A 49 -2.59 15.54 11.74
N SER A 50 -1.66 15.28 10.83
CA SER A 50 -0.22 15.24 11.13
C SER A 50 0.60 15.89 10.03
N ARG A 51 1.84 16.29 10.35
CA ARG A 51 2.67 17.04 9.40
C ARG A 51 3.96 16.36 9.01
N ARG A 52 4.48 15.45 9.84
CA ARG A 52 5.83 14.88 9.72
C ARG A 52 5.85 13.37 9.85
N ILE A 53 4.98 12.79 10.68
CA ILE A 53 4.98 11.34 10.94
C ILE A 53 4.71 10.53 9.67
N ASN A 54 5.44 9.43 9.47
CA ASN A 54 5.19 8.52 8.35
C ASN A 54 3.90 7.74 8.57
N LEU A 55 3.29 7.28 7.49
CA LEU A 55 1.99 6.62 7.50
C LEU A 55 2.08 5.36 6.67
N GLY A 56 1.61 4.22 7.16
CA GLY A 56 1.66 3.02 6.34
C GLY A 56 0.70 1.93 6.72
N THR A 57 0.49 1.02 5.78
CA THR A 57 -0.35 -0.16 6.01
C THR A 57 0.54 -1.34 6.44
N ALA A 58 0.19 -2.05 7.50
CA ALA A 58 0.90 -3.22 8.02
C ALA A 58 -0.07 -4.39 8.33
N ILE A 59 -0.75 -4.97 7.35
CA ILE A 59 -0.66 -4.77 5.90
C ILE A 59 -2.03 -4.44 5.30
N ALA A 60 -2.02 -3.94 4.07
CA ALA A 60 -3.18 -4.02 3.17
C ALA A 60 -3.15 -5.37 2.42
N VAL A 61 -4.28 -6.07 2.41
CA VAL A 61 -4.42 -7.38 1.77
C VAL A 61 -4.46 -7.22 0.25
N ALA A 62 -3.44 -7.71 -0.44
CA ALA A 62 -3.24 -7.42 -1.86
C ALA A 62 -4.21 -8.16 -2.77
N PHE A 63 -4.46 -9.45 -2.54
CA PHE A 63 -5.13 -10.34 -3.49
C PHE A 63 -6.61 -10.07 -3.81
N PRO A 64 -7.46 -9.52 -2.92
CA PRO A 64 -8.82 -9.13 -3.28
C PRO A 64 -8.88 -7.81 -4.06
N ARG A 65 -7.75 -7.11 -4.24
CA ARG A 65 -7.71 -5.81 -4.94
C ARG A 65 -7.01 -5.95 -6.29
N SER A 66 -7.53 -5.22 -7.27
CA SER A 66 -6.81 -5.00 -8.53
C SER A 66 -5.54 -4.18 -8.26
N PRO A 67 -4.40 -4.48 -8.91
CA PRO A 67 -3.20 -3.64 -8.83
C PRO A 67 -3.48 -2.17 -9.17
N ALA A 68 -4.42 -1.91 -10.09
CA ALA A 68 -4.83 -0.55 -10.46
C ALA A 68 -5.43 0.21 -9.27
N ILE A 69 -6.27 -0.45 -8.46
CA ILE A 69 -6.93 0.17 -7.31
C ILE A 69 -5.91 0.45 -6.20
N LEU A 70 -5.00 -0.50 -5.94
CA LEU A 70 -3.89 -0.29 -5.01
C LEU A 70 -2.99 0.87 -5.46
N ALA A 71 -2.69 0.95 -6.75
CA ALA A 71 -1.88 2.02 -7.32
C ALA A 71 -2.51 3.39 -7.09
N HIS A 72 -3.82 3.56 -7.35
CA HIS A 72 -4.52 4.83 -7.13
C HIS A 72 -4.51 5.23 -5.65
N MET A 73 -4.92 4.32 -4.75
CA MET A 73 -4.96 4.61 -3.32
C MET A 73 -3.60 5.06 -2.80
N ALA A 74 -2.54 4.35 -3.17
CA ALA A 74 -1.20 4.69 -2.72
C ALA A 74 -0.67 5.99 -3.34
N TRP A 75 -0.97 6.26 -4.62
CA TRP A 75 -0.60 7.50 -5.30
C TRP A 75 -1.29 8.70 -4.66
N ASP A 76 -2.60 8.59 -4.41
CA ASP A 76 -3.39 9.65 -3.80
C ASP A 76 -2.98 9.89 -2.34
N LEU A 77 -2.78 8.84 -1.53
CA LEU A 77 -2.29 9.02 -0.16
C LEU A 77 -0.86 9.55 -0.12
N ALA A 78 0.03 9.14 -1.03
CA ALA A 78 1.37 9.71 -1.11
C ALA A 78 1.31 11.20 -1.50
N ARG A 79 0.46 11.57 -2.46
CA ARG A 79 0.23 12.96 -2.82
C ARG A 79 -0.33 13.78 -1.67
N TYR A 80 -1.36 13.27 -1.02
CA TYR A 80 -2.06 13.96 0.07
C TYR A 80 -1.16 14.14 1.30
N SER A 81 -0.43 13.08 1.67
CA SER A 81 0.48 13.08 2.81
C SER A 81 1.83 13.75 2.53
N ARG A 82 2.06 14.26 1.31
CA ARG A 82 3.33 14.87 0.88
C ARG A 82 4.53 13.93 0.97
N GLY A 83 4.34 12.70 0.50
CA GLY A 83 5.38 11.67 0.43
C GLY A 83 5.63 10.89 1.72
N ARG A 84 4.75 11.02 2.73
CA ARG A 84 4.87 10.32 4.02
C ARG A 84 4.28 8.90 4.01
N PHE A 85 3.55 8.54 2.95
CA PHE A 85 2.85 7.26 2.87
C PHE A 85 3.75 6.11 2.39
N VAL A 86 3.62 4.96 3.04
CA VAL A 86 4.25 3.68 2.71
C VAL A 86 3.17 2.62 2.48
N LEU A 87 3.17 2.00 1.31
CA LEU A 87 2.23 0.93 0.96
C LEU A 87 2.78 -0.42 1.44
N GLY A 88 2.38 -0.87 2.63
CA GLY A 88 2.70 -2.23 3.07
C GLY A 88 1.65 -3.25 2.64
N LEU A 89 2.08 -4.31 1.96
CA LEU A 89 1.23 -5.31 1.34
C LEU A 89 1.44 -6.71 1.91
N GLY A 90 0.40 -7.53 1.83
CA GLY A 90 0.50 -8.94 2.14
C GLY A 90 -0.50 -9.78 1.36
N PRO A 91 -0.19 -11.05 1.09
CA PRO A 91 -1.08 -11.93 0.33
C PRO A 91 -2.31 -12.38 1.12
N GLN A 92 -2.29 -12.23 2.45
CA GLN A 92 -3.18 -12.89 3.42
C GLN A 92 -3.09 -14.43 3.33
N VAL A 93 -3.56 -15.16 4.34
CA VAL A 93 -3.54 -16.63 4.31
C VAL A 93 -4.63 -17.21 3.41
N LYS A 94 -4.40 -18.43 2.92
CA LYS A 94 -5.29 -19.13 1.98
C LYS A 94 -6.74 -19.19 2.44
N ALA A 95 -6.97 -19.51 3.72
CA ALA A 95 -8.32 -19.67 4.26
C ALA A 95 -9.15 -18.39 4.14
N HIS A 96 -8.60 -17.24 4.52
CA HIS A 96 -9.31 -15.96 4.38
C HIS A 96 -9.49 -15.56 2.91
N ASN A 97 -8.50 -15.79 2.05
CA ASN A 97 -8.65 -15.50 0.63
C ASN A 97 -9.83 -16.26 0.02
N VAL A 98 -9.90 -17.57 0.25
CA VAL A 98 -10.92 -18.43 -0.39
C VAL A 98 -12.27 -18.32 0.31
N LEU A 99 -12.31 -18.40 1.64
CA LEU A 99 -13.54 -18.57 2.40
C LEU A 99 -14.19 -17.25 2.84
N ARG A 100 -13.41 -16.15 2.93
CA ARG A 100 -13.91 -14.83 3.36
C ARG A 100 -13.95 -13.83 2.21
N LEU A 101 -12.92 -13.81 1.38
CA LEU A 101 -12.73 -12.78 0.35
C LEU A 101 -13.16 -13.23 -1.05
N GLY A 102 -13.50 -14.51 -1.23
CA GLY A 102 -13.94 -15.05 -2.52
C GLY A 102 -12.86 -15.06 -3.61
N VAL A 103 -11.58 -14.99 -3.24
CA VAL A 103 -10.45 -14.90 -4.17
C VAL A 103 -9.79 -16.27 -4.33
N LYS A 104 -9.46 -16.61 -5.58
CA LYS A 104 -8.67 -17.81 -5.88
C LYS A 104 -7.26 -17.71 -5.27
N TRP A 105 -6.83 -18.78 -4.61
CA TRP A 105 -5.48 -18.88 -4.07
C TRP A 105 -4.51 -19.41 -5.13
N GLU A 106 -3.57 -18.57 -5.56
CA GLU A 106 -2.67 -18.87 -6.68
C GLU A 106 -1.25 -18.38 -6.37
N LYS A 107 -0.28 -19.30 -6.36
CA LYS A 107 1.18 -19.05 -6.31
C LYS A 107 1.55 -17.71 -5.62
N PRO A 108 1.34 -17.59 -4.30
CA PRO A 108 1.21 -16.30 -3.63
C PRO A 108 2.45 -15.38 -3.80
N ILE A 109 3.64 -15.94 -3.78
CA ILE A 109 4.89 -15.17 -3.97
C ILE A 109 4.96 -14.58 -5.38
N LYS A 110 4.61 -15.37 -6.42
CA LYS A 110 4.61 -14.88 -7.80
C LYS A 110 3.50 -13.84 -8.04
N LYS A 111 2.30 -14.09 -7.50
CA LYS A 111 1.18 -13.17 -7.63
C LYS A 111 1.46 -11.84 -6.94
N LEU A 112 2.03 -11.86 -5.73
CA LEU A 112 2.43 -10.65 -5.03
C LEU A 112 3.51 -9.87 -5.77
N ARG A 113 4.52 -10.56 -6.34
CA ARG A 113 5.51 -9.93 -7.22
C ARG A 113 4.84 -9.18 -8.37
N GLU A 114 3.95 -9.84 -9.09
CA GLU A 114 3.27 -9.19 -10.22
C GLU A 114 2.35 -8.07 -9.78
N THR A 115 1.69 -8.17 -8.63
CA THR A 115 0.93 -7.04 -8.06
C THR A 115 1.83 -5.83 -7.85
N ILE A 116 3.02 -6.01 -7.25
CA ILE A 116 3.97 -4.92 -6.98
C ILE A 116 4.49 -4.31 -8.30
N LEU A 117 4.91 -5.14 -9.24
CA LEU A 117 5.42 -4.67 -10.53
C LEU A 117 4.34 -3.97 -11.36
N ALA A 118 3.10 -4.47 -11.31
CA ALA A 118 1.96 -3.82 -11.96
C ALA A 118 1.65 -2.45 -11.34
N ILE A 119 1.68 -2.33 -10.00
CA ILE A 119 1.52 -1.04 -9.30
C ILE A 119 2.59 -0.05 -9.78
N ARG A 120 3.87 -0.48 -9.81
CA ARG A 120 4.96 0.38 -10.31
C ARG A 120 4.79 0.75 -11.79
N ALA A 121 4.25 -0.13 -12.62
CA ALA A 121 3.94 0.18 -14.02
C ALA A 121 2.86 1.27 -14.16
N PHE A 122 1.83 1.27 -13.30
CA PHE A 122 0.87 2.37 -13.24
C PHE A 122 1.55 3.68 -12.85
N TRP A 123 2.38 3.68 -11.80
CA TRP A 123 3.08 4.88 -11.36
C TRP A 123 4.04 5.43 -12.41
N ASP A 124 4.77 4.57 -13.13
CA ASP A 124 5.65 4.98 -14.24
C ASP A 124 4.84 5.55 -15.42
N CYS A 125 3.68 4.95 -15.72
CA CYS A 125 2.72 5.48 -16.70
C CYS A 125 2.21 6.88 -16.32
N TRP A 126 1.78 7.09 -15.08
CA TRP A 126 1.23 8.37 -14.62
C TRP A 126 2.30 9.45 -14.48
N GLN A 127 3.48 9.09 -13.98
CA GLN A 127 4.56 10.04 -13.73
C GLN A 127 5.26 10.49 -15.02
N ASN A 128 5.47 9.55 -15.94
CA ASN A 128 6.35 9.75 -17.09
C ASN A 128 5.62 9.66 -18.44
N ASP A 129 4.28 9.65 -18.43
CA ASP A 129 3.42 9.53 -19.61
C ASP A 129 3.77 8.33 -20.52
N LYS A 130 4.27 7.25 -19.91
CA LYS A 130 4.59 6.03 -20.64
C LYS A 130 3.32 5.22 -20.89
N PRO A 131 3.23 4.47 -22.00
CA PRO A 131 2.15 3.51 -22.19
C PRO A 131 2.10 2.51 -21.03
N LEU A 132 0.91 2.28 -20.49
CA LEU A 132 0.71 1.16 -19.58
C LEU A 132 0.82 -0.14 -20.38
N ASP A 133 1.86 -0.92 -20.12
CA ASP A 133 2.08 -2.23 -20.76
C ASP A 133 2.64 -3.24 -19.75
N PHE A 134 1.75 -3.80 -18.92
CA PHE A 134 2.11 -4.85 -17.98
C PHE A 134 1.47 -6.18 -18.39
N VAL A 135 2.30 -7.18 -18.71
CA VAL A 135 1.86 -8.53 -19.07
C VAL A 135 2.61 -9.55 -18.22
N GLY A 136 1.89 -10.19 -17.30
CA GLY A 136 2.38 -11.25 -16.42
C GLY A 136 1.50 -12.51 -16.46
N GLU A 137 1.79 -13.47 -15.60
CA GLU A 137 1.05 -14.72 -15.42
C GLU A 137 -0.37 -14.47 -14.87
N PHE A 138 -0.54 -13.47 -13.99
CA PHE A 138 -1.80 -13.18 -13.30
C PHE A 138 -2.51 -11.92 -13.81
N PHE A 139 -1.77 -10.95 -14.36
CA PHE A 139 -2.33 -9.68 -14.80
C PHE A 139 -1.89 -9.34 -16.21
N LYS A 140 -2.85 -8.88 -17.03
CA LYS A 140 -2.61 -8.25 -18.34
C LYS A 140 -3.30 -6.89 -18.33
N LEU A 141 -2.51 -5.83 -18.12
CA LEU A 141 -2.98 -4.46 -17.91
C LEU A 141 -2.33 -3.56 -18.95
N GLN A 142 -3.09 -3.12 -19.95
CA GLN A 142 -2.56 -2.45 -21.13
C GLN A 142 -3.39 -1.23 -21.57
N LEU A 143 -4.29 -0.75 -20.70
CA LEU A 143 -5.18 0.36 -21.02
C LEU A 143 -5.09 1.42 -19.92
N MET A 144 -4.59 2.59 -20.31
CA MET A 144 -4.68 3.82 -19.53
C MET A 144 -5.16 4.94 -20.45
N THR A 145 -6.39 5.39 -20.26
CA THR A 145 -6.91 6.54 -21.01
C THR A 145 -6.70 7.81 -20.20
N PRO A 146 -6.61 9.00 -20.85
CA PRO A 146 -6.39 10.26 -20.12
C PRO A 146 -7.40 10.55 -19.02
N PHE A 147 -8.65 10.07 -19.16
CA PHE A 147 -9.70 10.25 -18.14
C PHE A 147 -9.41 9.53 -16.82
N PHE A 148 -8.64 8.43 -16.85
CA PHE A 148 -8.29 7.64 -15.66
C PHE A 148 -6.82 7.82 -15.23
N ASN A 149 -6.11 8.80 -15.79
CA ASN A 149 -4.74 9.11 -15.41
C ASN A 149 -4.73 10.28 -14.40
N PRO A 150 -4.33 10.07 -13.12
CA PRO A 150 -4.28 11.13 -12.11
C PRO A 150 -3.16 12.16 -12.36
N GLY A 151 -2.27 11.88 -13.32
CA GLY A 151 -1.13 12.70 -13.66
C GLY A 151 0.04 12.56 -12.67
N PRO A 152 1.17 13.21 -12.99
CA PRO A 152 2.36 13.21 -12.14
C PRO A 152 2.13 13.99 -10.84
N HIS A 153 2.93 13.70 -9.81
CA HIS A 153 3.04 14.57 -8.64
C HIS A 153 4.47 14.59 -8.06
N GLU A 154 4.70 15.44 -7.05
CA GLU A 154 6.04 15.73 -6.48
C GLU A 154 6.67 14.56 -5.71
N TRP A 155 5.89 13.53 -5.37
CA TRP A 155 6.32 12.41 -4.52
C TRP A 155 6.13 11.04 -5.19
N PRO A 156 6.67 10.83 -6.41
CA PRO A 156 6.35 9.64 -7.22
C PRO A 156 6.96 8.34 -6.70
N GLN A 157 7.90 8.43 -5.75
CA GLN A 157 8.57 7.29 -5.16
C GLN A 157 7.83 6.84 -3.90
N VAL A 158 6.67 6.19 -4.10
CA VAL A 158 5.89 5.62 -2.98
C VAL A 158 6.54 4.30 -2.55
N PRO A 159 7.05 4.17 -1.31
CA PRO A 159 7.70 2.94 -0.88
C PRO A 159 6.69 1.80 -0.76
N ILE A 160 7.08 0.60 -1.19
CA ILE A 160 6.29 -0.62 -1.04
C ILE A 160 7.00 -1.55 -0.06
N TYR A 161 6.34 -1.89 1.05
CA TYR A 161 6.83 -2.87 2.03
C TYR A 161 6.00 -4.15 1.93
N ILE A 162 6.54 -5.28 2.37
CA ILE A 162 5.76 -6.53 2.46
C ILE A 162 6.00 -7.28 3.77
N ALA A 163 4.92 -7.85 4.32
CA ALA A 163 5.06 -8.79 5.42
C ALA A 163 5.77 -10.07 4.95
N ALA A 164 7.03 -10.24 5.37
CA ALA A 164 7.89 -11.32 4.91
C ALA A 164 8.13 -12.40 5.98
N VAL A 165 7.18 -13.32 6.13
CA VAL A 165 7.19 -14.35 7.19
C VAL A 165 8.00 -15.61 6.86
N ASN A 166 8.63 -15.70 5.67
CA ASN A 166 9.47 -16.82 5.30
C ASN A 166 10.59 -16.41 4.34
N ALA A 167 11.58 -17.29 4.14
CA ALA A 167 12.76 -17.01 3.32
C ALA A 167 12.45 -16.67 1.85
N GLN A 168 11.36 -17.19 1.28
CA GLN A 168 10.98 -16.86 -0.09
C GLN A 168 10.36 -15.46 -0.17
N MET A 169 9.59 -15.06 0.85
CA MET A 169 9.02 -13.72 0.93
C MET A 169 10.11 -12.67 1.23
N LEU A 170 11.10 -12.99 2.06
CA LEU A 170 12.26 -12.13 2.29
C LEU A 170 13.08 -11.94 1.02
N ARG A 171 13.27 -13.00 0.22
CA ARG A 171 13.89 -12.89 -1.11
C ARG A 171 13.09 -11.98 -2.03
N LEU A 172 11.76 -12.14 -2.08
CA LEU A 172 10.91 -11.25 -2.86
C LEU A 172 11.05 -9.79 -2.40
N ALA A 173 11.05 -9.54 -1.08
CA ALA A 173 11.20 -8.20 -0.52
C ALA A 173 12.49 -7.55 -1.01
N GLY A 174 13.63 -8.25 -0.91
CA GLY A 174 14.92 -7.73 -1.37
C GLY A 174 15.05 -7.52 -2.87
N GLU A 175 14.17 -8.13 -3.69
CA GLU A 175 14.22 -7.99 -5.15
C GLU A 175 13.35 -6.85 -5.70
N VAL A 176 12.19 -6.56 -5.08
CA VAL A 176 11.20 -5.62 -5.66
C VAL A 176 10.57 -4.64 -4.66
N CYS A 177 10.88 -4.76 -3.37
CA CYS A 177 10.31 -3.92 -2.31
C CYS A 177 11.37 -3.00 -1.71
N ASP A 178 10.89 -1.99 -0.99
CA ASP A 178 11.72 -0.98 -0.33
C ASP A 178 11.92 -1.30 1.17
N GLY A 179 11.25 -2.34 1.68
CA GLY A 179 11.29 -2.77 3.07
C GLY A 179 10.43 -3.99 3.37
N VAL A 180 10.44 -4.39 4.64
CA VAL A 180 9.68 -5.51 5.24
C VAL A 180 8.84 -4.98 6.38
#